data_AF-A0A1Q4W5P4-F1
#
_entry.id   AF-A0A1Q4W5P4-F1
#
_cell.length_a   1.000
_cell.length_b   1.000
_cell.length_c   1.000
_cell.angle_alpha   90.00
_cell.angle_beta   90.00
_cell.angle_gamma   90.00
#
_symmetry.space_group_name_H-M   'P 1'
#
loop_
_entity.id
_entity.type
_entity.pdbx_description
1 polymer ?
#
loop_
_entity_poly.entity_id
_entity_poly.type
_entity_poly.pdbx_seq_one_letter_code
_entity_poly.pdbx_strand_id
1 'polypeptide(L)'
;MSKEPDRGRGDGSHPVPERYEPGEGCLTRLVRLPVRIVVLVLVVPVRMVWDVLAVCGRALHRGVLRPVGRGLAWLGHVLLVAPLTWVYRWILTPVGHGIAWTVRAFGAALAWLAKALFYWPWAALWRYVLVPVGVGIGVAVAWLVHHLIVRPALWCHRRVLTPVGHAVRWLADGFARLVRALGAGLGTGLAWLGRHLIVLPARWFHRHVLTPVGHGIAWAARGIAAAVAALVRWTVVAPAVAVWRYVLAPVGRAVGTAVTVVVRETGAAFAHCWRVAGYVSRAVGRFLGTLLRWILVEPFRWTYRAVLTPVGHAVRDGLWRPVRRAAGEAGRSVRRALTAARQSARQTRAEIRRALFGAPGRPERAAVPEPRREPSVPEARTLGKKPGRDVSPPPRG
;
A
#
# COMPACT_ATOMS: atom_id res chain seq x y z
N MET A 1 62.64 6.36 -50.55
CA MET A 1 61.39 5.63 -50.31
C MET A 1 61.64 4.62 -49.20
N SER A 2 60.97 4.83 -48.06
CA SER A 2 60.53 3.79 -47.11
C SER A 2 61.47 3.16 -46.07
N LYS A 3 60.96 3.23 -44.82
CA LYS A 3 60.94 2.25 -43.70
C LYS A 3 62.14 2.08 -42.74
N GLU A 4 61.87 2.37 -41.44
CA GLU A 4 61.92 1.51 -40.21
C GLU A 4 62.69 0.15 -40.24
N PRO A 5 63.01 -0.54 -39.11
CA PRO A 5 62.57 -0.37 -37.69
C PRO A 5 63.64 -0.66 -36.57
N ASP A 6 63.14 -0.57 -35.32
CA ASP A 6 63.44 -1.30 -34.05
C ASP A 6 64.48 -2.45 -34.03
N ARG A 7 65.29 -2.52 -32.94
CA ARG A 7 65.67 -3.75 -32.19
C ARG A 7 66.73 -3.49 -31.13
N GLY A 8 66.56 -4.17 -29.99
CA GLY A 8 67.55 -4.25 -28.94
C GLY A 8 68.66 -5.30 -29.18
N ARG A 9 69.71 -5.13 -28.37
CA ARG A 9 70.70 -6.10 -27.85
C ARG A 9 72.15 -5.74 -28.21
N GLY A 10 72.92 -5.49 -27.15
CA GLY A 10 74.24 -6.08 -26.99
C GLY A 10 75.45 -5.24 -27.40
N ASP A 11 76.42 -5.26 -26.48
CA ASP A 11 77.87 -5.10 -26.69
C ASP A 11 78.43 -3.69 -26.92
N GLY A 12 79.65 -3.49 -26.44
CA GLY A 12 80.48 -2.35 -26.80
C GLY A 12 80.67 -1.32 -25.71
N SER A 13 81.47 -1.68 -24.71
CA SER A 13 82.49 -0.78 -24.17
C SER A 13 83.05 0.15 -25.26
N HIS A 14 83.08 1.47 -25.05
CA HIS A 14 84.17 2.37 -25.49
C HIS A 14 83.88 3.82 -25.04
N PRO A 15 84.94 4.62 -24.86
CA PRO A 15 85.12 5.52 -23.72
C PRO A 15 84.31 6.83 -23.84
N VAL A 16 84.00 7.39 -22.67
CA VAL A 16 83.63 8.81 -22.53
C VAL A 16 84.61 9.66 -23.32
N PRO A 17 84.17 10.57 -24.20
CA PRO A 17 85.09 11.47 -24.87
C PRO A 17 85.65 12.44 -23.83
N GLU A 18 86.84 12.14 -23.33
CA GLU A 18 87.78 13.18 -22.94
C GLU A 18 88.04 14.04 -24.18
N ARG A 19 87.28 15.12 -24.31
CA ARG A 19 87.71 16.28 -25.08
C ARG A 19 87.85 17.46 -24.14
N TYR A 20 89.12 17.62 -23.80
CA TYR A 20 89.83 18.87 -23.95
C TYR A 20 89.41 19.95 -22.97
N GLU A 21 90.09 19.95 -21.82
CA GLU A 21 90.56 21.18 -21.18
C GLU A 21 91.05 22.15 -22.27
N PRO A 22 90.34 23.24 -22.56
CA PRO A 22 91.04 24.42 -23.02
C PRO A 22 91.76 24.93 -21.77
N GLY A 23 93.09 24.93 -21.82
CA GLY A 23 93.89 25.70 -20.88
C GLY A 23 93.42 27.16 -20.89
N GLU A 24 92.54 27.49 -19.97
CA GLU A 24 92.17 28.84 -19.55
C GLU A 24 91.99 28.74 -18.02
N GLY A 25 93.06 28.62 -17.26
CA GLY A 25 94.05 29.67 -17.12
C GLY A 25 93.71 30.44 -15.85
N CYS A 26 94.70 30.72 -15.01
CA CYS A 26 94.55 31.33 -13.69
C CYS A 26 93.60 32.56 -13.69
N LEU A 27 93.43 33.26 -14.82
CA LEU A 27 92.49 34.37 -15.06
C LEU A 27 91.00 34.02 -14.90
N THR A 28 90.48 32.92 -15.42
CA THR A 28 89.05 32.58 -15.30
C THR A 28 88.70 32.14 -13.88
N ARG A 29 89.67 31.52 -13.18
CA ARG A 29 89.57 31.19 -11.76
C ARG A 29 89.76 32.42 -10.88
N LEU A 30 90.68 33.34 -11.17
CA LEU A 30 90.85 34.61 -10.44
C LEU A 30 89.75 35.64 -10.72
N VAL A 31 89.05 35.57 -11.85
CA VAL A 31 87.89 36.42 -12.15
C VAL A 31 86.61 35.79 -11.62
N ARG A 32 86.45 34.46 -11.71
CA ARG A 32 85.29 33.78 -11.11
C ARG A 32 85.43 33.52 -9.62
N LEU A 33 86.62 33.50 -9.00
CA LEU A 33 86.73 33.43 -7.54
C LEU A 33 86.07 34.63 -6.87
N PRO A 34 86.41 35.89 -7.20
CA PRO A 34 85.78 37.05 -6.58
C PRO A 34 84.33 37.14 -7.01
N VAL A 35 83.97 36.80 -8.25
CA VAL A 35 82.55 36.76 -8.66
C VAL A 35 81.77 35.68 -7.90
N ARG A 36 82.32 34.46 -7.70
CA ARG A 36 81.68 33.43 -6.87
C ARG A 36 81.68 33.80 -5.41
N ILE A 37 82.73 34.43 -4.88
CA ILE A 37 82.79 34.89 -3.49
C ILE A 37 81.77 36.00 -3.30
N VAL A 38 81.67 36.97 -4.21
CA VAL A 38 80.65 38.02 -4.18
C VAL A 38 79.26 37.43 -4.36
N VAL A 39 79.04 36.52 -5.30
CA VAL A 39 77.75 35.83 -5.45
C VAL A 39 77.43 35.00 -4.21
N LEU A 40 78.40 34.34 -3.59
CA LEU A 40 78.14 33.49 -2.42
C LEU A 40 77.97 34.35 -1.15
N VAL A 41 78.73 35.43 -0.99
CA VAL A 41 78.66 36.38 0.13
C VAL A 41 77.48 37.36 -0.02
N LEU A 42 76.95 37.57 -1.22
CA LEU A 42 75.82 38.48 -1.45
C LEU A 42 74.53 37.71 -1.76
N VAL A 43 74.56 36.79 -2.72
CA VAL A 43 73.36 36.04 -3.14
C VAL A 43 72.97 34.98 -2.12
N VAL A 44 73.89 34.26 -1.47
CA VAL A 44 73.47 33.28 -0.45
C VAL A 44 72.81 33.94 0.76
N PRO A 45 73.33 35.02 1.36
CA PRO A 45 72.62 35.69 2.44
C PRO A 45 71.34 36.36 1.97
N VAL A 46 71.30 36.96 0.77
CA VAL A 46 70.04 37.47 0.20
C VAL A 46 69.01 36.35 0.01
N ARG A 47 69.45 35.16 -0.42
CA ARG A 47 68.59 34.00 -0.65
C ARG A 47 68.15 33.35 0.67
N MET A 48 69.02 33.32 1.68
CA MET A 48 68.68 32.94 3.06
C MET A 48 67.69 33.92 3.68
N VAL A 49 67.91 35.22 3.51
CA VAL A 49 66.96 36.26 3.95
C VAL A 49 65.63 36.10 3.23
N TRP A 50 65.65 35.79 1.93
CA TRP A 50 64.44 35.51 1.16
C TRP A 50 63.73 34.24 1.60
N ASP A 51 64.45 33.15 1.86
CA ASP A 51 63.87 31.89 2.34
C ASP A 51 63.32 32.06 3.76
N VAL A 52 64.00 32.81 4.62
CA VAL A 52 63.50 33.19 5.96
C VAL A 52 62.26 34.07 5.86
N LEU A 53 62.25 35.08 4.98
CA LEU A 53 61.07 35.92 4.71
C LEU A 53 59.91 35.10 4.14
N ALA A 54 60.18 34.16 3.25
CA ALA A 54 59.16 33.29 2.67
C ALA A 54 58.63 32.28 3.68
N VAL A 55 59.47 31.77 4.58
CA VAL A 55 59.06 30.90 5.69
C VAL A 55 58.26 31.70 6.72
N CYS A 56 58.71 32.89 7.12
CA CYS A 56 57.97 33.79 8.00
C CYS A 56 56.64 34.20 7.37
N GLY A 57 56.62 34.54 6.07
CA GLY A 57 55.39 34.86 5.33
C GLY A 57 54.42 33.68 5.27
N ARG A 58 54.92 32.46 5.02
CA ARG A 58 54.08 31.24 5.03
C ARG A 58 53.61 30.87 6.44
N ALA A 59 54.44 31.05 7.45
CA ALA A 59 54.08 30.82 8.84
C ALA A 59 53.04 31.84 9.32
N LEU A 60 53.20 33.11 8.98
CA LEU A 60 52.23 34.18 9.25
C LEU A 60 50.91 33.93 8.51
N HIS A 61 50.99 33.48 7.26
CA HIS A 61 49.79 33.16 6.48
C HIS A 61 49.02 31.95 7.05
N ARG A 62 49.72 30.91 7.51
CA ARG A 62 49.07 29.72 8.09
C ARG A 62 48.63 29.94 9.53
N GLY A 63 49.42 30.64 10.32
CA GLY A 63 49.21 30.85 11.75
C GLY A 63 48.26 31.99 12.08
N VAL A 64 48.19 33.04 11.25
CA VAL A 64 47.41 34.25 11.55
C VAL A 64 46.37 34.54 10.47
N LEU A 65 46.77 34.62 9.19
CA LEU A 65 45.82 35.02 8.13
C LEU A 65 44.73 33.98 7.88
N ARG A 66 45.04 32.68 7.97
CA ARG A 66 44.02 31.61 7.87
C ARG A 66 42.99 31.62 9.00
N PRO A 67 43.38 31.64 10.30
CA PRO A 67 42.40 31.70 11.37
C PRO A 67 41.64 33.02 11.40
N VAL A 68 42.29 34.15 11.11
CA VAL A 68 41.62 35.46 11.02
C VAL A 68 40.65 35.50 9.84
N GLY A 69 41.04 34.97 8.67
CA GLY A 69 40.15 34.87 7.51
C GLY A 69 38.94 33.96 7.76
N ARG A 70 39.12 32.84 8.47
CA ARG A 70 38.01 31.98 8.89
C ARG A 70 37.11 32.64 9.93
N GLY A 71 37.70 33.39 10.86
CA GLY A 71 37.00 34.20 11.84
C GLY A 71 36.15 35.29 11.19
N LEU A 72 36.73 36.08 10.27
CA LEU A 72 35.99 37.11 9.51
C LEU A 72 34.92 36.52 8.60
N ALA A 73 35.19 35.39 7.94
CA ALA A 73 34.19 34.72 7.11
C ALA A 73 33.03 34.19 7.96
N TRP A 74 33.31 33.61 9.12
CA TRP A 74 32.29 33.19 10.07
C TRP A 74 31.51 34.39 10.61
N LEU A 75 32.19 35.48 10.97
CA LEU A 75 31.56 36.69 11.47
C LEU A 75 30.68 37.34 10.40
N GLY A 76 31.14 37.41 9.14
CA GLY A 76 30.33 37.87 8.02
C GLY A 76 29.14 36.97 7.75
N HIS A 77 29.32 35.65 7.83
CA HIS A 77 28.23 34.70 7.59
C HIS A 77 27.17 34.75 8.72
N VAL A 78 27.59 34.88 9.97
CA VAL A 78 26.67 34.97 11.11
C VAL A 78 26.05 36.37 11.23
N LEU A 79 26.80 37.44 10.97
CA LEU A 79 26.32 38.80 11.17
C LEU A 79 25.56 39.37 9.97
N LEU A 80 25.86 38.92 8.74
CA LEU A 80 25.16 39.39 7.54
C LEU A 80 24.22 38.31 7.00
N VAL A 81 24.73 37.09 6.76
CA VAL A 81 23.94 36.08 6.05
C VAL A 81 22.85 35.49 6.92
N ALA A 82 23.10 35.22 8.21
CA ALA A 82 22.07 34.69 9.11
C ALA A 82 20.90 35.67 9.34
N PRO A 83 21.09 36.96 9.65
CA PRO A 83 19.96 37.88 9.76
C PRO A 83 19.31 38.14 8.40
N LEU A 84 20.08 38.21 7.30
CA LEU A 84 19.50 38.40 5.98
C LEU A 84 18.66 37.21 5.53
N THR A 85 19.08 35.97 5.83
CA THR A 85 18.27 34.77 5.57
C THR A 85 17.07 34.69 6.51
N TRP A 86 17.19 35.13 7.75
CA TRP A 86 16.05 35.20 8.67
C TRP A 86 15.01 36.21 8.17
N VAL A 87 15.44 37.42 7.77
CA VAL A 87 14.58 38.46 7.18
C VAL A 87 13.97 37.98 5.87
N TYR A 88 14.74 37.37 4.97
CA TYR A 88 14.23 36.80 3.73
C TYR A 88 13.16 35.76 4.00
N ARG A 89 13.41 34.87 4.97
CA ARG A 89 12.52 33.75 5.28
C ARG A 89 11.27 34.17 6.04
N TRP A 90 11.38 35.15 6.94
CA TRP A 90 10.25 35.64 7.74
C TRP A 90 9.44 36.75 7.08
N ILE A 91 10.01 37.52 6.16
CA ILE A 91 9.32 38.66 5.53
C ILE A 91 9.07 38.38 4.04
N LEU A 92 10.08 37.97 3.28
CA LEU A 92 9.92 37.79 1.84
C LEU A 92 9.08 36.58 1.47
N THR A 93 9.19 35.47 2.21
CA THR A 93 8.36 34.29 1.95
C THR A 93 6.87 34.53 2.17
N PRO A 94 6.40 35.10 3.31
CA PRO A 94 4.97 35.37 3.49
C PRO A 94 4.48 36.49 2.56
N VAL A 95 5.30 37.50 2.25
CA VAL A 95 4.93 38.55 1.29
C VAL A 95 4.81 37.96 -0.12
N GLY A 96 5.74 37.10 -0.55
CA GLY A 96 5.67 36.39 -1.82
C GLY A 96 4.44 35.49 -1.93
N HIS A 97 4.09 34.79 -0.85
CA HIS A 97 2.87 33.99 -0.80
C HIS A 97 1.60 34.85 -0.82
N GLY A 98 1.60 35.99 -0.14
CA GLY A 98 0.49 36.96 -0.15
C GLY A 98 0.26 37.58 -1.54
N ILE A 99 1.33 37.95 -2.23
CA ILE A 99 1.27 38.47 -3.61
C ILE A 99 0.80 37.38 -4.58
N ALA A 100 1.35 36.16 -4.49
CA ALA A 100 0.92 35.05 -5.33
C ALA A 100 -0.57 34.69 -5.10
N TRP A 101 -1.03 34.76 -3.84
CA TRP A 101 -2.42 34.51 -3.50
C TRP A 101 -3.35 35.60 -4.04
N THR A 102 -2.99 36.88 -3.92
CA THR A 102 -3.79 38.00 -4.45
C THR A 102 -3.88 37.96 -5.98
N VAL A 103 -2.77 37.72 -6.69
CA VAL A 103 -2.79 37.57 -8.15
C VAL A 103 -3.67 36.39 -8.57
N ARG A 104 -3.61 35.25 -7.87
CA ARG A 104 -4.49 34.10 -8.14
C ARG A 104 -5.96 34.41 -7.85
N ALA A 105 -6.26 35.06 -6.73
CA ALA A 105 -7.63 35.42 -6.36
C ALA A 105 -8.22 36.39 -7.39
N PHE A 106 -7.44 37.38 -7.83
CA PHE A 106 -7.85 38.36 -8.83
C PHE A 106 -8.04 37.72 -10.21
N GLY A 107 -7.11 36.83 -10.62
CA GLY A 107 -7.25 36.06 -11.86
C GLY A 107 -8.47 35.14 -11.85
N ALA A 108 -8.77 34.51 -10.72
CA ALA A 108 -9.97 33.69 -10.55
C ALA A 108 -11.25 34.55 -10.62
N ALA A 109 -11.26 35.71 -9.97
CA ALA A 109 -12.37 36.65 -10.03
C ALA A 109 -12.63 37.15 -11.46
N LEU A 110 -11.56 37.53 -12.17
CA LEU A 110 -11.66 37.99 -13.56
C LEU A 110 -12.13 36.88 -14.51
N ALA A 111 -11.65 35.65 -14.32
CA ALA A 111 -12.12 34.50 -15.08
C ALA A 111 -13.60 34.19 -14.80
N TRP A 112 -14.04 34.32 -13.55
CA TRP A 112 -15.45 34.18 -13.18
C TRP A 112 -16.30 35.27 -13.81
N LEU A 113 -15.82 36.52 -13.79
CA LEU A 113 -16.51 37.66 -14.39
C LEU A 113 -16.61 37.51 -15.91
N ALA A 114 -15.54 37.08 -16.57
CA ALA A 114 -15.56 36.77 -18.00
C ALA A 114 -16.54 35.63 -18.32
N LYS A 115 -16.58 34.57 -17.49
CA LYS A 115 -17.54 33.48 -17.65
C LYS A 115 -18.98 33.94 -17.40
N ALA A 116 -19.20 34.81 -16.42
CA ALA A 116 -20.50 35.36 -16.09
C ALA A 116 -21.01 36.38 -17.13
N LEU A 117 -20.13 37.19 -17.74
CA LEU A 117 -20.50 38.17 -18.76
C LEU A 117 -20.60 37.58 -20.16
N PHE A 118 -19.77 36.59 -20.50
CA PHE A 118 -19.70 36.09 -21.87
C PHE A 118 -20.46 34.77 -22.02
N TYR A 119 -20.17 33.79 -21.16
CA TYR A 119 -20.72 32.45 -21.31
C TYR A 119 -22.18 32.37 -20.88
N TRP A 120 -22.54 33.00 -19.75
CA TRP A 120 -23.91 32.94 -19.22
C TRP A 120 -24.95 33.64 -20.11
N PRO A 121 -24.73 34.86 -20.64
CA PRO A 121 -25.68 35.52 -21.51
C PRO A 121 -25.83 34.79 -22.84
N TRP A 122 -24.72 34.28 -23.39
CA TRP A 122 -24.79 33.47 -24.61
C TRP A 122 -25.52 32.15 -24.38
N ALA A 123 -25.25 31.44 -23.28
CA ALA A 123 -25.95 30.21 -22.94
C ALA A 123 -27.43 30.45 -22.63
N ALA A 124 -27.77 31.55 -21.96
CA ALA A 124 -29.14 31.98 -21.73
C ALA A 124 -29.82 32.32 -23.05
N LEU A 125 -29.18 33.08 -23.94
CA LEU A 125 -29.71 33.42 -25.27
C LEU A 125 -29.98 32.15 -26.09
N TRP A 126 -29.03 31.22 -26.11
CA TRP A 126 -29.18 29.96 -26.84
C TRP A 126 -30.34 29.12 -26.29
N ARG A 127 -30.45 29.04 -24.96
CA ARG A 127 -31.40 28.17 -24.27
C ARG A 127 -32.80 28.76 -24.16
N TYR A 128 -32.93 30.07 -24.05
CA TYR A 128 -34.21 30.78 -23.91
C TYR A 128 -34.72 31.40 -25.21
N VAL A 129 -33.89 31.60 -26.22
CA VAL A 129 -34.34 32.15 -27.51
C VAL A 129 -34.21 31.13 -28.61
N LEU A 130 -33.01 30.56 -28.86
CA LEU A 130 -32.83 29.65 -30.00
C LEU A 130 -33.62 28.35 -29.86
N VAL A 131 -33.61 27.72 -28.69
CA VAL A 131 -34.35 26.46 -28.46
C VAL A 131 -35.87 26.65 -28.65
N PRO A 132 -36.54 27.60 -28.00
CA PRO A 132 -37.98 27.79 -28.19
C PRO A 132 -38.33 28.29 -29.59
N VAL A 133 -37.48 29.11 -30.23
CA VAL A 133 -37.69 29.51 -31.63
C VAL A 133 -37.58 28.31 -32.56
N GLY A 134 -36.57 27.44 -32.38
CA GLY A 134 -36.41 26.22 -33.18
C GLY A 134 -37.56 25.24 -33.00
N VAL A 135 -38.04 25.06 -31.77
CA VAL A 135 -39.23 24.22 -31.48
C VAL A 135 -40.49 24.84 -32.07
N GLY A 136 -40.67 26.16 -31.94
CA GLY A 136 -41.81 26.88 -32.51
C GLY A 136 -41.88 26.76 -34.04
N ILE A 137 -40.74 26.93 -34.71
CA ILE A 137 -40.62 26.74 -36.16
C ILE A 137 -40.91 25.29 -36.54
N GLY A 138 -40.37 24.31 -35.80
CA GLY A 138 -40.62 22.89 -36.06
C GLY A 138 -42.10 22.51 -35.94
N VAL A 139 -42.79 23.03 -34.93
CA VAL A 139 -44.24 22.83 -34.74
C VAL A 139 -45.04 23.51 -35.85
N ALA A 140 -44.67 24.74 -36.24
CA ALA A 140 -45.33 25.46 -37.33
C ALA A 140 -45.19 24.71 -38.67
N VAL A 141 -43.99 24.21 -38.98
CA VAL A 141 -43.73 23.42 -40.18
C VAL A 141 -44.49 22.10 -40.14
N ALA A 142 -44.49 21.38 -39.01
CA ALA A 142 -45.23 20.13 -38.87
C ALA A 142 -46.75 20.35 -39.01
N TRP A 143 -47.28 21.42 -38.44
CA TRP A 143 -48.69 21.81 -38.57
C TRP A 143 -49.05 22.14 -40.02
N LEU A 144 -48.19 22.91 -40.70
CA LEU A 144 -48.39 23.27 -42.11
C LEU A 144 -48.36 22.02 -43.01
N VAL A 145 -47.37 21.15 -42.86
CA VAL A 145 -47.28 19.88 -43.61
C VAL A 145 -48.52 19.02 -43.39
N HIS A 146 -48.97 18.88 -42.14
CA HIS A 146 -50.14 18.06 -41.84
C HIS A 146 -51.44 18.65 -42.42
N HIS A 147 -51.60 19.98 -42.34
CA HIS A 147 -52.80 20.62 -42.85
C HIS A 147 -52.82 20.69 -44.39
N LEU A 148 -51.68 20.99 -45.00
CA LEU A 148 -51.57 21.22 -46.44
C LEU A 148 -51.41 19.94 -47.26
N ILE A 149 -50.88 18.86 -46.66
CA ILE A 149 -50.62 17.60 -47.38
C ILE A 149 -51.58 16.50 -46.90
N VAL A 150 -51.66 16.28 -45.59
CA VAL A 150 -52.36 15.09 -45.05
C VAL A 150 -53.88 15.24 -45.14
N ARG A 151 -54.44 16.40 -44.79
CA ARG A 151 -55.89 16.64 -44.92
C ARG A 151 -56.39 16.54 -46.37
N PRO A 152 -55.77 17.18 -47.38
CA PRO A 152 -56.24 17.04 -48.74
C PRO A 152 -55.97 15.65 -49.32
N ALA A 153 -54.86 15.00 -48.97
CA ALA A 153 -54.62 13.61 -49.36
C ALA A 153 -55.69 12.65 -48.80
N LEU A 154 -56.09 12.84 -47.54
CA LEU A 154 -57.18 12.07 -46.92
C LEU A 154 -58.55 12.41 -47.49
N TRP A 155 -58.79 13.68 -47.85
CA TRP A 155 -60.02 14.08 -48.53
C TRP A 155 -60.11 13.48 -49.94
N CYS A 156 -59.01 13.47 -50.69
CA CYS A 156 -58.91 12.85 -52.00
C CYS A 156 -59.11 11.33 -51.90
N HIS A 157 -58.45 10.67 -50.93
CA HIS A 157 -58.68 9.25 -50.65
C HIS A 157 -60.16 8.99 -50.30
N ARG A 158 -60.80 9.82 -49.49
CA ARG A 158 -62.21 9.63 -49.07
C ARG A 158 -63.24 10.01 -50.15
N ARG A 159 -62.93 10.93 -51.06
CA ARG A 159 -63.87 11.29 -52.13
C ARG A 159 -63.74 10.37 -53.33
N VAL A 160 -62.57 9.77 -53.56
CA VAL A 160 -62.30 8.97 -54.77
C VAL A 160 -62.31 7.46 -54.49
N LEU A 161 -61.69 6.96 -53.41
CA LEU A 161 -61.69 5.51 -53.15
C LEU A 161 -63.01 4.98 -52.57
N THR A 162 -63.73 5.81 -51.83
CA THR A 162 -65.00 5.39 -51.20
C THR A 162 -66.14 5.15 -52.20
N PRO A 163 -66.37 5.96 -53.27
CA PRO A 163 -67.37 5.63 -54.28
C PRO A 163 -66.97 4.39 -55.10
N VAL A 164 -65.67 4.22 -55.39
CA VAL A 164 -65.16 3.05 -56.12
C VAL A 164 -65.35 1.77 -55.29
N GLY A 165 -65.09 1.83 -53.99
CA GLY A 165 -65.36 0.73 -53.07
C GLY A 165 -66.85 0.41 -52.93
N HIS A 166 -67.73 1.41 -52.96
CA HIS A 166 -69.17 1.22 -52.94
C HIS A 166 -69.71 0.61 -54.23
N ALA A 167 -69.16 0.98 -55.39
CA ALA A 167 -69.55 0.41 -56.69
C ALA A 167 -69.16 -1.07 -56.81
N VAL A 168 -67.95 -1.43 -56.35
CA VAL A 168 -67.47 -2.82 -56.34
C VAL A 168 -68.27 -3.67 -55.35
N ARG A 169 -68.60 -3.11 -54.17
CA ARG A 169 -69.44 -3.78 -53.18
C ARG A 169 -70.88 -3.96 -53.65
N TRP A 170 -71.45 -2.99 -54.38
CA TRP A 170 -72.82 -3.11 -54.90
C TRP A 170 -72.96 -4.27 -55.90
N LEU A 171 -71.95 -4.49 -56.75
CA LEU A 171 -71.86 -5.65 -57.65
C LEU A 171 -71.71 -6.97 -56.89
N ALA A 172 -70.84 -7.00 -55.88
CA ALA A 172 -70.63 -8.20 -55.04
C ALA A 172 -71.87 -8.54 -54.18
N ASP A 173 -72.58 -7.54 -53.67
CA ASP A 173 -73.80 -7.69 -52.87
C ASP A 173 -75.00 -8.13 -53.73
N GLY A 174 -75.05 -7.76 -55.02
CA GLY A 174 -76.02 -8.31 -55.97
C GLY A 174 -75.88 -9.82 -56.15
N PHE A 175 -74.65 -10.28 -56.35
CA PHE A 175 -74.32 -11.69 -56.52
C PHE A 175 -74.56 -12.50 -55.23
N ALA A 176 -74.15 -11.96 -54.08
CA ALA A 176 -74.34 -12.62 -52.79
C ALA A 176 -75.81 -12.68 -52.34
N ARG A 177 -76.67 -11.76 -52.79
CA ARG A 177 -78.12 -11.79 -52.51
C ARG A 177 -78.81 -12.98 -53.18
N LEU A 178 -78.40 -13.34 -54.39
CA LEU A 178 -78.91 -14.49 -55.12
C LEU A 178 -78.56 -15.81 -54.41
N VAL A 179 -77.34 -15.89 -53.86
CA VAL A 179 -76.83 -17.07 -53.15
C VAL A 179 -77.43 -17.19 -51.74
N ARG A 180 -77.68 -16.08 -51.04
CA ARG A 180 -78.18 -16.08 -49.65
C ARG A 180 -79.69 -16.18 -49.51
N ALA A 181 -80.47 -15.77 -50.51
CA ALA A 181 -81.93 -15.94 -50.50
C ALA A 181 -82.36 -17.41 -50.38
N LEU A 182 -81.50 -18.32 -50.85
CA LEU A 182 -81.69 -19.77 -50.77
C LEU A 182 -81.28 -20.41 -49.43
N GLY A 183 -80.50 -19.72 -48.58
CA GLY A 183 -79.73 -20.39 -47.53
C GLY A 183 -80.19 -20.21 -46.08
N ALA A 184 -80.73 -19.06 -45.68
CA ALA A 184 -80.80 -18.77 -44.24
C ALA A 184 -81.97 -17.85 -43.90
N GLY A 185 -83.16 -18.44 -43.86
CA GLY A 185 -84.34 -17.84 -43.24
C GLY A 185 -84.06 -17.42 -41.79
N LEU A 186 -84.11 -16.11 -41.60
CA LEU A 186 -84.60 -15.37 -40.43
C LEU A 186 -83.92 -15.46 -39.05
N GLY A 187 -83.27 -16.55 -38.63
CA GLY A 187 -82.84 -16.66 -37.21
C GLY A 187 -81.60 -15.84 -36.81
N THR A 188 -80.58 -15.83 -37.66
CA THR A 188 -79.26 -15.24 -37.34
C THR A 188 -79.14 -13.76 -37.73
N GLY A 189 -80.06 -13.25 -38.54
CA GLY A 189 -80.04 -11.89 -39.08
C GLY A 189 -80.24 -10.81 -38.01
N LEU A 190 -81.24 -10.93 -37.13
CA LEU A 190 -81.54 -9.88 -36.14
C LEU A 190 -80.45 -9.77 -35.05
N ALA A 191 -79.92 -10.89 -34.58
CA ALA A 191 -78.90 -10.90 -33.54
C ALA A 191 -77.53 -10.40 -34.04
N TRP A 192 -77.23 -10.60 -35.34
CA TRP A 192 -76.04 -10.07 -35.99
C TRP A 192 -76.18 -8.57 -36.28
N LEU A 193 -77.36 -8.11 -36.74
CA LEU A 193 -77.62 -6.69 -37.04
C LEU A 193 -77.48 -5.82 -35.79
N GLY A 194 -78.04 -6.22 -34.65
CA GLY A 194 -77.94 -5.45 -33.39
C GLY A 194 -76.50 -5.35 -32.85
N ARG A 195 -75.73 -6.45 -32.93
CA ARG A 195 -74.31 -6.46 -32.51
C ARG A 195 -73.41 -5.68 -33.45
N HIS A 196 -73.61 -5.76 -34.77
CA HIS A 196 -72.79 -5.01 -35.74
C HIS A 196 -73.14 -3.51 -35.77
N LEU A 197 -74.42 -3.13 -35.59
CA LEU A 197 -74.85 -1.74 -35.71
C LEU A 197 -74.51 -0.88 -34.47
N ILE A 198 -74.39 -1.47 -33.28
CA ILE A 198 -74.12 -0.71 -32.04
C ILE A 198 -72.70 -0.93 -31.53
N VAL A 199 -72.22 -2.18 -31.47
CA VAL A 199 -70.96 -2.51 -30.80
C VAL A 199 -69.74 -2.15 -31.66
N LEU A 200 -69.83 -2.29 -32.98
CA LEU A 200 -68.71 -1.94 -33.88
C LEU A 200 -68.49 -0.43 -34.02
N PRO A 201 -69.50 0.45 -34.20
CA PRO A 201 -69.24 1.89 -34.23
C PRO A 201 -68.78 2.41 -32.86
N ALA A 202 -69.31 1.89 -31.75
CA ALA A 202 -68.85 2.27 -30.41
C ALA A 202 -67.40 1.82 -30.15
N ARG A 203 -67.02 0.60 -30.56
CA ARG A 203 -65.63 0.12 -30.46
C ARG A 203 -64.70 0.84 -31.42
N TRP A 204 -65.18 1.22 -32.60
CA TRP A 204 -64.42 2.03 -33.54
C TRP A 204 -64.17 3.43 -32.98
N PHE A 205 -65.17 4.07 -32.38
CA PHE A 205 -65.05 5.38 -31.74
C PHE A 205 -64.12 5.34 -30.52
N HIS A 206 -64.22 4.31 -29.68
CA HIS A 206 -63.29 4.12 -28.55
C HIS A 206 -61.84 3.91 -29.03
N ARG A 207 -61.62 3.09 -30.07
CA ARG A 207 -60.28 2.81 -30.60
C ARG A 207 -59.69 3.98 -31.40
N HIS A 208 -60.50 4.71 -32.17
CA HIS A 208 -60.02 5.74 -33.09
C HIS A 208 -60.08 7.15 -32.51
N VAL A 209 -60.86 7.40 -31.45
CA VAL A 209 -61.00 8.73 -30.85
C VAL A 209 -60.52 8.75 -29.41
N LEU A 210 -61.01 7.86 -28.54
CA LEU A 210 -60.60 7.87 -27.12
C LEU A 210 -59.15 7.41 -26.92
N THR A 211 -58.70 6.42 -27.68
CA THR A 211 -57.34 5.88 -27.54
C THR A 211 -56.24 6.87 -27.96
N PRO A 212 -56.34 7.59 -29.10
CA PRO A 212 -55.35 8.62 -29.44
C PRO A 212 -55.44 9.86 -28.53
N VAL A 213 -56.63 10.23 -28.06
CA VAL A 213 -56.77 11.32 -27.08
C VAL A 213 -56.14 10.94 -25.74
N GLY A 214 -56.35 9.71 -25.26
CA GLY A 214 -55.69 9.19 -24.07
C GLY A 214 -54.16 9.13 -24.20
N HIS A 215 -53.64 8.72 -25.36
CA HIS A 215 -52.21 8.75 -25.64
C HIS A 215 -51.65 10.18 -25.74
N GLY A 216 -52.41 11.12 -26.31
CA GLY A 216 -52.03 12.53 -26.39
C GLY A 216 -51.92 13.17 -25.01
N ILE A 217 -52.91 12.94 -24.14
CA ILE A 217 -52.90 13.44 -22.76
C ILE A 217 -51.77 12.79 -21.96
N ALA A 218 -51.58 11.48 -22.10
CA ALA A 218 -50.49 10.77 -21.42
C ALA A 218 -49.10 11.23 -21.90
N TRP A 219 -48.95 11.59 -23.18
CA TRP A 219 -47.71 12.13 -23.73
C TRP A 219 -47.45 13.56 -23.25
N ALA A 220 -48.49 14.41 -23.22
CA ALA A 220 -48.39 15.76 -22.67
C ALA A 220 -48.06 15.74 -21.17
N ALA A 221 -48.71 14.87 -20.38
CA ALA A 221 -48.41 14.70 -18.97
C ALA A 221 -46.98 14.18 -18.74
N ARG A 222 -46.49 13.24 -19.57
CA ARG A 222 -45.09 12.79 -19.52
C ARG A 222 -44.10 13.89 -19.91
N GLY A 223 -44.43 14.72 -20.90
CA GLY A 223 -43.63 15.88 -21.29
C GLY A 223 -43.52 16.90 -20.15
N ILE A 224 -44.64 17.22 -19.50
CA ILE A 224 -44.68 18.12 -18.33
C ILE A 224 -43.91 17.53 -17.16
N ALA A 225 -44.12 16.25 -16.84
CA ALA A 225 -43.38 15.57 -15.77
C ALA A 225 -41.87 15.54 -16.02
N ALA A 226 -41.45 15.32 -17.27
CA ALA A 226 -40.03 15.37 -17.65
C ALA A 226 -39.46 16.80 -17.53
N ALA A 227 -40.23 17.81 -17.91
CA ALA A 227 -39.84 19.21 -17.76
C ALA A 227 -39.70 19.60 -16.28
N VAL A 228 -40.66 19.22 -15.44
CA VAL A 228 -40.60 19.45 -13.98
C VAL A 228 -39.43 18.69 -13.36
N ALA A 229 -39.23 17.42 -13.72
CA ALA A 229 -38.10 16.63 -13.21
C ALA A 229 -36.74 17.20 -13.67
N ALA A 230 -36.65 17.75 -14.88
CA ALA A 230 -35.46 18.43 -15.37
C ALA A 230 -35.23 19.75 -14.63
N LEU A 231 -36.29 20.51 -14.35
CA LEU A 231 -36.23 21.75 -13.58
C LEU A 231 -35.72 21.48 -12.17
N VAL A 232 -36.34 20.54 -11.44
CA VAL A 232 -35.91 20.12 -10.09
C VAL A 232 -34.47 19.61 -10.09
N ARG A 233 -34.09 18.83 -11.11
CA ARG A 233 -32.70 18.34 -11.25
C ARG A 233 -31.71 19.47 -11.43
N TRP A 234 -32.08 20.53 -12.15
CA TRP A 234 -31.19 21.67 -12.37
C TRP A 234 -31.21 22.70 -11.23
N THR A 235 -32.34 22.91 -10.58
CA THR A 235 -32.48 23.90 -9.48
C THR A 235 -32.07 23.36 -8.13
N VAL A 236 -32.19 22.05 -7.89
CA VAL A 236 -31.90 21.44 -6.60
C VAL A 236 -30.72 20.49 -6.70
N VAL A 237 -30.78 19.51 -7.62
CA VAL A 237 -29.79 18.43 -7.66
C VAL A 237 -28.44 18.92 -8.16
N ALA A 238 -28.40 19.73 -9.22
CA ALA A 238 -27.15 20.27 -9.76
C ALA A 238 -26.41 21.18 -8.76
N PRO A 239 -27.04 22.16 -8.09
CA PRO A 239 -26.37 22.94 -7.06
C PRO A 239 -26.01 22.10 -5.84
N ALA A 240 -26.85 21.15 -5.41
CA ALA A 240 -26.50 20.24 -4.31
C ALA A 240 -25.27 19.38 -4.63
N VAL A 241 -25.18 18.84 -5.86
CA VAL A 241 -24.02 18.06 -6.32
C VAL A 241 -22.79 18.96 -6.48
N ALA A 242 -22.96 20.20 -6.93
CA ALA A 242 -21.88 21.17 -7.01
C ALA A 242 -21.34 21.52 -5.61
N VAL A 243 -22.21 21.78 -4.64
CA VAL A 243 -21.84 22.01 -3.23
C VAL A 243 -21.13 20.78 -2.66
N TRP A 244 -21.63 19.57 -2.95
CA TRP A 244 -20.97 18.34 -2.54
C TRP A 244 -19.55 18.21 -3.14
N ARG A 245 -19.39 18.39 -4.45
CA ARG A 245 -18.11 18.19 -5.14
C ARG A 245 -17.09 19.30 -4.89
N TYR A 246 -17.53 20.53 -4.81
CA TYR A 246 -16.66 21.70 -4.71
C TYR A 246 -16.47 22.21 -3.28
N VAL A 247 -17.36 21.86 -2.34
CA VAL A 247 -17.25 22.30 -0.94
C VAL A 247 -17.08 21.10 -0.02
N LEU A 248 -18.03 20.18 0.05
CA LEU A 248 -17.95 19.08 1.04
C LEU A 248 -16.83 18.09 0.76
N ALA A 249 -16.57 17.72 -0.49
CA ALA A 249 -15.51 16.79 -0.85
C ALA A 249 -14.10 17.35 -0.56
N PRO A 250 -13.75 18.60 -0.91
CA PRO A 250 -12.46 19.17 -0.51
C PRO A 250 -12.38 19.43 1.00
N VAL A 251 -13.45 19.87 1.65
CA VAL A 251 -13.47 20.04 3.11
C VAL A 251 -13.30 18.68 3.80
N GLY A 252 -14.00 17.64 3.36
CA GLY A 252 -13.85 16.28 3.89
C GLY A 252 -12.46 15.70 3.68
N ARG A 253 -11.81 16.01 2.54
CA ARG A 253 -10.39 15.63 2.32
C ARG A 253 -9.43 16.45 3.19
N ALA A 254 -9.67 17.73 3.39
CA ALA A 254 -8.87 18.58 4.27
C ALA A 254 -9.01 18.14 5.74
N VAL A 255 -10.23 17.83 6.18
CA VAL A 255 -10.51 17.28 7.51
C VAL A 255 -9.91 15.89 7.65
N GLY A 256 -10.06 15.02 6.65
CA GLY A 256 -9.46 13.68 6.66
C GLY A 256 -7.94 13.73 6.78
N THR A 257 -7.28 14.58 5.99
CA THR A 257 -5.82 14.79 6.08
C THR A 257 -5.41 15.39 7.43
N ALA A 258 -6.13 16.41 7.92
CA ALA A 258 -5.88 16.97 9.24
C ALA A 258 -6.03 15.93 10.36
N VAL A 259 -7.08 15.11 10.32
CA VAL A 259 -7.31 14.03 11.28
C VAL A 259 -6.20 12.98 11.18
N THR A 260 -5.78 12.58 9.99
CA THR A 260 -4.67 11.62 9.84
C THR A 260 -3.35 12.17 10.39
N VAL A 261 -3.08 13.46 10.20
CA VAL A 261 -1.90 14.13 10.77
C VAL A 261 -2.00 14.13 12.29
N VAL A 262 -3.14 14.55 12.85
CA VAL A 262 -3.36 14.54 14.30
C VAL A 262 -3.17 13.13 14.85
N VAL A 263 -3.84 12.12 14.30
CA VAL A 263 -3.73 10.72 14.75
C VAL A 263 -2.30 10.20 14.62
N ARG A 264 -1.57 10.55 13.57
CA ARG A 264 -0.18 10.15 13.37
C ARG A 264 0.76 10.79 14.38
N GLU A 265 0.59 12.07 14.67
CA GLU A 265 1.36 12.80 15.66
C GLU A 265 1.05 12.29 17.08
N THR A 266 -0.22 12.09 17.42
CA THR A 266 -0.61 11.52 18.72
C THR A 266 -0.11 10.09 18.84
N GLY A 267 -0.22 9.28 17.77
CA GLY A 267 0.28 7.91 17.73
C GLY A 267 1.80 7.82 17.90
N ALA A 268 2.56 8.73 17.29
CA ALA A 268 4.01 8.79 17.45
C ALA A 268 4.43 9.19 18.88
N ALA A 269 3.71 10.13 19.48
CA ALA A 269 3.91 10.54 20.88
C ALA A 269 3.58 9.38 21.84
N PHE A 270 2.44 8.71 21.66
CA PHE A 270 2.07 7.53 22.46
C PHE A 270 3.06 6.39 22.28
N ALA A 271 3.57 6.15 21.06
CA ALA A 271 4.57 5.13 20.80
C ALA A 271 5.91 5.41 21.51
N HIS A 272 6.30 6.69 21.65
CA HIS A 272 7.47 7.07 22.45
C HIS A 272 7.21 6.84 23.94
N CYS A 273 6.06 7.28 24.46
CA CYS A 273 5.67 7.04 25.85
C CYS A 273 5.60 5.54 26.17
N TRP A 274 5.09 4.72 25.25
CA TRP A 274 4.97 3.27 25.41
C TRP A 274 6.33 2.56 25.38
N ARG A 275 7.27 3.02 24.54
CA ARG A 275 8.65 2.53 24.58
C ARG A 275 9.32 2.85 25.90
N VAL A 276 9.15 4.06 26.41
CA VAL A 276 9.67 4.47 27.72
C VAL A 276 9.03 3.62 28.83
N ALA A 277 7.72 3.42 28.80
CA ALA A 277 7.01 2.54 29.72
C ALA A 277 7.54 1.10 29.68
N GLY A 278 7.86 0.58 28.48
CA GLY A 278 8.46 -0.75 28.31
C GLY A 278 9.86 -0.88 28.93
N TYR A 279 10.70 0.17 28.83
CA TYR A 279 12.00 0.20 29.51
C TYR A 279 11.84 0.25 31.03
N VAL A 280 10.90 1.07 31.53
CA VAL A 280 10.59 1.18 32.96
C VAL A 280 10.03 -0.14 33.49
N SER A 281 9.07 -0.78 32.81
CA SER A 281 8.55 -2.09 33.21
C SER A 281 9.60 -3.19 33.22
N ARG A 282 10.58 -3.18 32.31
CA ARG A 282 11.71 -4.13 32.36
C ARG A 282 12.66 -3.84 33.51
N ALA A 283 12.91 -2.57 33.81
CA ALA A 283 13.72 -2.17 34.95
C ALA A 283 13.05 -2.57 36.27
N VAL A 284 11.76 -2.28 36.41
CA VAL A 284 10.93 -2.67 37.56
C VAL A 284 10.81 -4.20 37.66
N GLY A 285 10.57 -4.89 36.55
CA GLY A 285 10.49 -6.35 36.52
C GLY A 285 11.82 -7.03 36.87
N ARG A 286 12.96 -6.49 36.42
CA ARG A 286 14.28 -6.96 36.88
C ARG A 286 14.49 -6.66 38.35
N PHE A 287 14.18 -5.44 38.81
CA PHE A 287 14.34 -5.07 40.20
C PHE A 287 13.50 -5.97 41.10
N LEU A 288 12.22 -6.15 40.79
CA LEU A 288 11.29 -7.00 41.53
C LEU A 288 11.71 -8.47 41.48
N GLY A 289 12.13 -8.99 40.32
CA GLY A 289 12.65 -10.35 40.19
C GLY A 289 13.95 -10.57 40.97
N THR A 290 14.82 -9.57 41.03
CA THR A 290 16.05 -9.60 41.83
C THR A 290 15.72 -9.54 43.31
N LEU A 291 14.79 -8.68 43.72
CA LEU A 291 14.31 -8.55 45.09
C LEU A 291 13.65 -9.85 45.57
N LEU A 292 12.79 -10.44 44.74
CA LEU A 292 12.12 -11.71 45.01
C LEU A 292 13.15 -12.85 45.14
N ARG A 293 14.17 -12.84 44.28
CA ARG A 293 15.25 -13.82 44.35
C ARG A 293 16.06 -13.64 45.64
N TRP A 294 16.38 -12.41 46.02
CA TRP A 294 17.12 -12.10 47.24
C TRP A 294 16.33 -12.40 48.52
N ILE A 295 15.03 -12.09 48.56
CA ILE A 295 14.17 -12.22 49.75
C ILE A 295 13.67 -13.65 49.93
N LEU A 296 13.33 -14.36 48.83
CA LEU A 296 12.74 -15.69 48.93
C LEU A 296 13.73 -16.79 48.53
N VAL A 297 14.39 -16.63 47.39
CA VAL A 297 15.13 -17.75 46.78
C VAL A 297 16.49 -17.96 47.42
N GLU A 298 17.23 -16.89 47.72
CA GLU A 298 18.54 -16.93 48.36
C GLU A 298 18.46 -17.54 49.78
N PRO A 299 17.60 -17.04 50.70
CA PRO A 299 17.49 -17.63 52.02
C PRO A 299 16.93 -19.04 51.95
N PHE A 300 15.93 -19.32 51.12
CA PHE A 300 15.38 -20.68 51.01
C PHE A 300 16.38 -21.66 50.39
N ARG A 301 17.22 -21.25 49.44
CA ARG A 301 18.33 -22.07 48.93
C ARG A 301 19.38 -22.32 49.99
N TRP A 302 19.70 -21.33 50.81
CA TRP A 302 20.62 -21.51 51.93
C TRP A 302 20.02 -22.46 52.96
N THR A 303 18.76 -22.28 53.39
CA THR A 303 18.08 -23.20 54.32
C THR A 303 17.97 -24.61 53.74
N TYR A 304 17.68 -24.75 52.44
CA TYR A 304 17.63 -26.04 51.78
C TYR A 304 19.00 -26.75 51.79
N ARG A 305 20.08 -26.01 51.50
CA ARG A 305 21.44 -26.57 51.48
C ARG A 305 22.06 -26.77 52.86
N ALA A 306 21.84 -25.82 53.77
CA ALA A 306 22.44 -25.80 55.09
C ALA A 306 21.66 -26.64 56.12
N VAL A 307 20.36 -26.83 55.92
CA VAL A 307 19.50 -27.54 56.88
C VAL A 307 18.90 -28.80 56.27
N LEU A 308 18.19 -28.71 55.15
CA LEU A 308 17.50 -29.88 54.57
C LEU A 308 18.46 -30.91 53.96
N THR A 309 19.61 -30.48 53.44
CA THR A 309 20.59 -31.40 52.85
C THR A 309 21.31 -32.25 53.93
N PRO A 310 21.86 -31.67 55.02
CA PRO A 310 22.46 -32.48 56.08
C PRO A 310 21.42 -33.29 56.87
N VAL A 311 20.23 -32.75 57.11
CA VAL A 311 19.14 -33.51 57.76
C VAL A 311 18.65 -34.63 56.86
N GLY A 312 18.57 -34.40 55.54
CA GLY A 312 18.23 -35.43 54.56
C GLY A 312 19.26 -36.56 54.52
N HIS A 313 20.55 -36.25 54.65
CA HIS A 313 21.61 -37.26 54.77
C HIS A 313 21.54 -38.00 56.12
N ALA A 314 21.36 -37.29 57.23
CA ALA A 314 21.22 -37.92 58.56
C ALA A 314 20.01 -38.85 58.67
N VAL A 315 18.84 -38.44 58.13
CA VAL A 315 17.62 -39.27 58.12
C VAL A 315 17.76 -40.46 57.16
N ARG A 316 18.43 -40.26 56.01
CA ARG A 316 18.66 -41.32 55.03
C ARG A 316 19.65 -42.37 55.54
N ASP A 317 20.71 -41.94 56.20
CA ASP A 317 21.79 -42.83 56.65
C ASP A 317 21.49 -43.44 58.03
N GLY A 318 20.86 -42.69 58.94
CA GLY A 318 20.53 -43.15 60.29
C GLY A 318 19.25 -43.97 60.39
N LEU A 319 18.18 -43.58 59.68
CA LEU A 319 16.85 -44.17 59.87
C LEU A 319 16.42 -45.10 58.72
N TRP A 320 16.70 -44.73 57.47
CA TRP A 320 16.20 -45.51 56.32
C TRP A 320 17.04 -46.73 55.96
N ARG A 321 18.35 -46.72 56.24
CA ARG A 321 19.22 -47.89 56.01
C ARG A 321 18.88 -49.11 56.88
N PRO A 322 18.60 -48.98 58.20
CA PRO A 322 18.17 -50.09 59.03
C PRO A 322 16.78 -50.62 58.65
N VAL A 323 15.82 -49.73 58.42
CA VAL A 323 14.42 -50.09 58.11
C VAL A 323 14.30 -50.83 56.77
N ARG A 324 15.05 -50.42 55.73
CA ARG A 324 15.03 -51.12 54.43
C ARG A 324 15.62 -52.53 54.50
N ARG A 325 16.58 -52.79 55.40
CA ARG A 325 17.15 -54.12 55.60
C ARG A 325 16.14 -55.04 56.30
N ALA A 326 15.48 -54.56 57.36
CA ALA A 326 14.41 -55.30 58.05
C ALA A 326 13.18 -55.56 57.15
N ALA A 327 12.78 -54.58 56.33
CA ALA A 327 11.65 -54.73 55.39
C ALA A 327 11.95 -55.69 54.22
N GLY A 328 13.22 -55.79 53.79
CA GLY A 328 13.65 -56.71 52.73
C GLY A 328 13.61 -58.18 53.14
N GLU A 329 13.71 -58.48 54.44
CA GLU A 329 13.62 -59.85 54.97
C GLU A 329 12.16 -60.27 55.14
N ALA A 330 11.31 -59.41 55.69
CA ALA A 330 9.86 -59.65 55.79
C ALA A 330 9.16 -59.70 54.42
N GLY A 331 9.60 -58.91 53.43
CA GLY A 331 9.04 -58.94 52.08
C GLY A 331 9.30 -60.25 51.32
N ARG A 332 10.40 -60.95 51.63
CA ARG A 332 10.76 -62.22 50.97
C ARG A 332 9.99 -63.41 51.54
N SER A 333 9.67 -63.42 52.84
CA SER A 333 8.81 -64.46 53.43
C SER A 333 7.37 -64.36 52.92
N VAL A 334 6.82 -63.14 52.86
CA VAL A 334 5.44 -62.89 52.37
C VAL A 334 5.28 -63.24 50.89
N ARG A 335 6.27 -62.90 50.04
CA ARG A 335 6.19 -63.24 48.61
C ARG A 335 6.20 -64.75 48.36
N ARG A 336 6.98 -65.52 49.12
CA ARG A 336 7.02 -66.98 49.02
C ARG A 336 5.69 -67.62 49.44
N ALA A 337 5.10 -67.13 50.53
CA ALA A 337 3.78 -67.57 50.98
C ALA A 337 2.67 -67.25 49.96
N LEU A 338 2.71 -66.05 49.36
CA LEU A 338 1.75 -65.64 48.33
C LEU A 338 1.90 -66.43 47.02
N THR A 339 3.11 -66.75 46.59
CA THR A 339 3.31 -67.60 45.40
C THR A 339 2.84 -69.02 45.62
N ALA A 340 3.09 -69.59 46.81
CA ALA A 340 2.58 -70.91 47.18
C ALA A 340 1.03 -70.93 47.20
N ALA A 341 0.41 -69.97 47.87
CA ALA A 341 -1.05 -69.86 47.93
C ALA A 341 -1.68 -69.66 46.54
N ARG A 342 -1.06 -68.85 45.67
CA ARG A 342 -1.54 -68.67 44.28
C ARG A 342 -1.43 -69.93 43.43
N GLN A 343 -0.37 -70.72 43.62
CA GLN A 343 -0.23 -72.00 42.92
C GLN A 343 -1.29 -73.00 43.39
N SER A 344 -1.49 -73.14 44.70
CA SER A 344 -2.58 -73.96 45.25
C SER A 344 -3.94 -73.53 44.71
N ALA A 345 -4.25 -72.22 44.73
CA ALA A 345 -5.54 -71.72 44.21
C ALA A 345 -5.73 -72.00 42.71
N ARG A 346 -4.67 -71.89 41.90
CA ARG A 346 -4.74 -72.22 40.45
C ARG A 346 -4.95 -73.71 40.22
N GLN A 347 -4.29 -74.55 41.02
CA GLN A 347 -4.42 -76.00 40.93
C GLN A 347 -5.81 -76.47 41.36
N THR A 348 -6.32 -75.99 42.50
CA THR A 348 -7.68 -76.27 42.97
C THR A 348 -8.73 -75.76 41.97
N ARG A 349 -8.53 -74.57 41.38
CA ARG A 349 -9.46 -74.06 40.37
C ARG A 349 -9.43 -74.90 39.08
N ALA A 350 -8.27 -75.40 38.68
CA ALA A 350 -8.16 -76.28 37.52
C ALA A 350 -8.80 -77.64 37.79
N GLU A 351 -8.66 -78.19 39.00
CA GLU A 351 -9.30 -79.44 39.42
C GLU A 351 -10.82 -79.29 39.53
N ILE A 352 -11.32 -78.24 40.18
CA ILE A 352 -12.76 -77.91 40.22
C ILE A 352 -13.31 -77.74 38.81
N ARG A 353 -12.60 -77.01 37.93
CA ARG A 353 -13.05 -76.82 36.54
C ARG A 353 -13.09 -78.15 35.77
N ARG A 354 -12.09 -79.03 35.96
CA ARG A 354 -12.09 -80.36 35.34
C ARG A 354 -13.22 -81.25 35.88
N ALA A 355 -13.49 -81.19 37.18
CA ALA A 355 -14.55 -81.97 37.83
C ALA A 355 -15.96 -81.49 37.44
N LEU A 356 -16.17 -80.17 37.25
CA LEU A 356 -17.47 -79.59 36.90
C LEU A 356 -17.75 -79.57 35.38
N PHE A 357 -16.74 -79.40 34.54
CA PHE A 357 -16.94 -79.17 33.10
C PHE A 357 -16.36 -80.27 32.20
N GLY A 358 -15.79 -81.33 32.77
CA GLY A 358 -15.07 -82.35 32.01
C GLY A 358 -13.76 -81.82 31.41
N ALA A 359 -12.93 -82.73 30.88
CA ALA A 359 -11.66 -82.33 30.25
C ALA A 359 -11.94 -81.59 28.92
N PRO A 360 -11.39 -80.37 28.70
CA PRO A 360 -11.60 -79.66 27.45
C PRO A 360 -10.94 -80.39 26.28
N GLY A 361 -11.71 -80.66 25.23
CA GLY A 361 -11.22 -81.25 23.98
C GLY A 361 -10.10 -80.40 23.37
N ARG A 362 -9.03 -81.06 22.92
CA ARG A 362 -7.83 -80.41 22.34
C ARG A 362 -8.19 -79.66 21.05
N PRO A 363 -8.00 -78.34 20.97
CA PRO A 363 -8.00 -77.63 19.70
C PRO A 363 -6.60 -77.69 19.07
N GLU A 364 -6.62 -78.07 17.80
CA GLU A 364 -5.53 -78.16 16.85
C GLU A 364 -4.87 -76.79 16.62
N ARG A 365 -3.54 -76.76 16.53
CA ARG A 365 -2.72 -75.53 16.50
C ARG A 365 -2.79 -74.87 15.11
N ALA A 366 -3.54 -73.79 14.98
CA ALA A 366 -3.41 -72.87 13.85
C ALA A 366 -2.33 -71.80 14.11
N ALA A 367 -1.57 -71.50 13.07
CA ALA A 367 -0.26 -70.84 13.05
C ALA A 367 -0.24 -69.35 13.48
N VAL A 368 0.91 -68.93 14.01
CA VAL A 368 1.26 -67.58 14.46
C VAL A 368 1.92 -66.79 13.31
N PRO A 369 1.47 -65.56 12.98
CA PRO A 369 2.27 -64.63 12.18
C PRO A 369 3.13 -63.70 13.06
N GLU A 370 4.39 -63.50 12.66
CA GLU A 370 5.42 -62.68 13.32
C GLU A 370 5.12 -61.17 13.42
N PRO A 371 5.66 -60.46 14.45
CA PRO A 371 5.59 -59.00 14.55
C PRO A 371 6.76 -58.28 13.84
N ARG A 372 6.43 -57.27 13.01
CA ARG A 372 7.36 -56.44 12.22
C ARG A 372 7.52 -55.03 12.81
N ARG A 373 8.77 -54.71 13.22
CA ARG A 373 9.51 -53.42 13.27
C ARG A 373 8.89 -52.14 13.87
N GLU A 374 9.63 -51.54 14.81
CA GLU A 374 9.70 -50.09 15.07
C GLU A 374 11.03 -49.50 14.55
N PRO A 375 11.09 -48.26 13.99
CA PRO A 375 12.34 -47.61 13.58
C PRO A 375 12.85 -46.52 14.57
N SER A 376 14.11 -46.72 14.99
CA SER A 376 15.25 -45.79 15.14
C SER A 376 15.12 -44.42 15.83
N VAL A 377 15.80 -44.30 16.98
CA VAL A 377 16.27 -43.06 17.63
C VAL A 377 17.63 -42.64 17.02
N PRO A 378 17.91 -41.35 16.73
CA PRO A 378 19.21 -40.91 16.25
C PRO A 378 20.29 -40.84 17.36
N GLU A 379 21.47 -41.31 16.98
CA GLU A 379 22.72 -41.54 17.70
C GLU A 379 23.41 -40.25 18.22
N ALA A 380 24.02 -40.33 19.39
CA ALA A 380 24.90 -39.31 19.97
C ALA A 380 26.35 -39.51 19.52
N ARG A 381 27.09 -38.45 19.14
CA ARG A 381 28.53 -38.56 18.81
C ARG A 381 29.39 -37.32 19.16
N THR A 382 30.11 -37.47 20.28
CA THR A 382 31.53 -37.20 20.64
C THR A 382 32.23 -35.84 20.52
N LEU A 383 32.94 -35.51 21.62
CA LEU A 383 33.96 -34.48 21.86
C LEU A 383 35.29 -34.65 21.09
N GLY A 384 35.96 -33.54 20.75
CA GLY A 384 37.36 -33.51 20.28
C GLY A 384 38.06 -32.12 20.20
N LYS A 385 38.72 -31.72 21.30
CA LYS A 385 40.11 -31.16 21.45
C LYS A 385 40.69 -30.05 20.51
N LYS A 386 40.87 -28.81 21.02
CA LYS A 386 42.15 -28.03 21.24
C LYS A 386 41.92 -26.50 21.36
N PRO A 387 42.55 -25.79 22.34
CA PRO A 387 42.64 -24.33 22.40
C PRO A 387 44.02 -23.81 21.94
N GLY A 388 44.06 -22.72 21.18
CA GLY A 388 45.30 -22.03 20.78
C GLY A 388 45.70 -20.93 21.78
N ARG A 389 46.98 -20.89 22.14
CA ARG A 389 47.67 -19.81 22.88
C ARG A 389 48.96 -19.48 22.12
N ASP A 390 49.48 -18.28 22.37
CA ASP A 390 50.71 -17.61 21.88
C ASP A 390 50.37 -16.54 20.83
N VAL A 391 50.54 -15.23 21.07
CA VAL A 391 51.84 -14.51 21.15
C VAL A 391 51.80 -13.32 22.14
N SER A 392 52.95 -13.11 22.80
CA SER A 392 53.34 -12.14 23.85
C SER A 392 53.28 -10.64 23.49
N PRO A 393 53.27 -9.72 24.49
CA PRO A 393 53.55 -8.30 24.31
C PRO A 393 55.06 -7.99 24.41
N PRO A 394 55.57 -6.96 23.72
CA PRO A 394 56.97 -6.53 23.87
C PRO A 394 57.17 -5.59 25.08
N PRO A 395 58.34 -5.64 25.76
CA PRO A 395 58.72 -4.72 26.83
C PRO A 395 59.52 -3.50 26.33
N ARG A 396 59.24 -2.35 26.96
CA ARG A 396 60.05 -1.13 27.22
C ARG A 396 61.03 -0.59 26.17
N GLY A 397 60.80 0.68 25.82
CA GLY A 397 61.80 1.73 25.56
C GLY A 397 61.29 3.03 26.15
#